data_AF-A0A917M6Z8-F1
#
_entry.id   AF-A0A917M6Z8-F1
#
_cell.length_a   1.000
_cell.length_b   1.000
_cell.length_c   1.000
_cell.angle_alpha   90.00
_cell.angle_beta   90.00
_cell.angle_gamma   90.00
#
_symmetry.space_group_name_H-M   'P 1'
#
loop_
_entity.id
_entity.type
_entity.pdbx_description
1 polymer ?
#
loop_
_entity_poly.entity_id
_entity_poly.type
_entity_poly.pdbx_seq_one_letter_code
_entity_poly.pdbx_strand_id
1 'polypeptide(L)'
;MYRPFRWLVLILVILIILYAVLPTMMIINPEFLRGEIIHSQPELSNNAVEFAIVAVSIFAAGIHAIFIGLYIWLFIMMWKRRNWARITLTILVILAAAGSLASWTAGPAFYSIIIITNVVHAILIGFLWIPRIVNNYFWQN
;
A
#
# COMPACT_ATOMS: atom_id res chain seq x y z
N MET A 1 25.97 -6.75 4.32
CA MET A 1 24.73 -5.95 4.14
C MET A 1 24.72 -4.86 5.22
N TYR A 2 24.77 -3.58 4.85
CA TYR A 2 24.72 -2.48 5.83
C TYR A 2 23.44 -2.60 6.68
N ARG A 3 23.55 -2.49 8.01
CA ARG A 3 22.41 -2.64 8.95
C ARG A 3 21.13 -1.87 8.56
N PRO A 4 21.17 -0.63 8.02
CA PRO A 4 19.97 0.11 7.60
C PRO A 4 19.19 -0.56 6.47
N PHE A 5 19.88 -1.28 5.58
CA PHE A 5 19.23 -1.96 4.45
C PHE A 5 18.37 -3.14 4.90
N ARG A 6 18.71 -3.80 6.02
CA ARG A 6 17.88 -4.87 6.60
C ARG A 6 16.53 -4.34 7.08
N TRP A 7 16.53 -3.17 7.73
CA TRP A 7 15.30 -2.52 8.17
C TRP A 7 14.42 -2.08 7.00
N LEU A 8 15.01 -1.53 5.94
CA LEU A 8 14.25 -1.21 4.72
C LEU A 8 13.62 -2.46 4.09
N VAL A 9 14.32 -3.59 4.05
CA VAL A 9 13.73 -4.86 3.57
C VAL A 9 12.57 -5.29 4.46
N LEU A 10 12.72 -5.22 5.79
CA LEU A 10 11.64 -5.57 6.71
C LEU A 10 10.41 -4.67 6.53
N ILE A 11 10.62 -3.35 6.40
CA ILE A 11 9.55 -2.38 6.14
C ILE A 11 8.85 -2.71 4.80
N LEU A 12 9.61 -3.02 3.75
CA LEU A 12 9.05 -3.41 2.46
C LEU A 12 8.21 -4.69 2.58
N VAL A 13 8.69 -5.71 3.27
CA VAL A 13 7.94 -6.96 3.49
C VAL A 13 6.63 -6.70 4.23
N ILE A 14 6.68 -5.90 5.31
CA ILE A 14 5.48 -5.50 6.05
C ILE A 14 4.51 -4.77 5.13
N LEU A 15 5.00 -3.84 4.31
CA LEU A 15 4.16 -3.08 3.39
C LEU A 15 3.50 -3.99 2.34
N ILE A 16 4.24 -4.94 1.77
CA ILE A 16 3.69 -5.93 0.83
C ILE A 16 2.57 -6.75 1.48
N ILE A 17 2.79 -7.20 2.73
CA ILE A 17 1.76 -7.94 3.48
C ILE A 17 0.52 -7.06 3.67
N LEU A 18 0.68 -5.82 4.14
CA LEU A 18 -0.45 -4.90 4.36
C LEU A 18 -1.24 -4.66 3.07
N TYR A 19 -0.57 -4.52 1.93
CA TYR A 19 -1.21 -4.36 0.64
C TYR A 19 -1.92 -5.63 0.15
N ALA A 20 -1.46 -6.81 0.53
CA ALA A 20 -2.07 -8.07 0.14
C ALA A 20 -3.29 -8.42 1.02
N VAL A 21 -3.27 -8.03 2.30
CA VAL A 21 -4.31 -8.40 3.29
C VAL A 21 -5.70 -8.00 2.81
N LEU A 22 -5.91 -6.73 2.43
CA LEU A 22 -7.25 -6.26 2.08
C LEU A 22 -7.82 -6.94 0.83
N PRO A 23 -7.14 -6.96 -0.33
CA PRO A 23 -7.61 -7.70 -1.51
C PRO A 23 -7.85 -9.18 -1.22
N THR A 24 -6.99 -9.81 -0.41
CA THR A 24 -7.15 -11.22 -0.03
C THR A 24 -8.41 -11.40 0.80
N MET A 25 -8.66 -10.55 1.81
CA MET A 25 -9.89 -10.58 2.60
C MET A 25 -11.14 -10.41 1.73
N MET A 26 -11.11 -9.48 0.76
CA MET A 26 -12.24 -9.25 -0.14
C MET A 26 -12.55 -10.47 -1.01
N ILE A 27 -11.52 -11.20 -1.45
CA ILE A 27 -11.67 -12.40 -2.29
C ILE A 27 -12.14 -13.61 -1.47
N ILE A 28 -11.55 -13.84 -0.29
CA ILE A 28 -11.86 -15.03 0.52
C ILE A 28 -13.11 -14.86 1.38
N ASN A 29 -13.53 -13.62 1.64
CA ASN A 29 -14.72 -13.28 2.42
C ASN A 29 -15.55 -12.21 1.69
N PRO A 30 -16.27 -12.56 0.62
CA PRO A 30 -17.09 -11.62 -0.13
C PRO A 30 -18.21 -10.97 0.70
N GLU A 31 -18.69 -11.66 1.74
CA GLU A 31 -19.73 -11.17 2.64
C GLU A 31 -19.30 -9.96 3.47
N PHE A 32 -18.00 -9.86 3.78
CA PHE A 32 -17.43 -8.64 4.35
C PHE A 32 -17.68 -7.44 3.44
N LEU A 33 -17.36 -7.58 2.15
CA LEU A 33 -17.54 -6.50 1.17
C LEU A 33 -19.01 -6.23 0.88
N ARG A 34 -19.86 -7.27 0.88
CA ARG A 34 -21.32 -7.13 0.77
C ARG A 34 -21.86 -6.20 1.86
N GLY A 35 -21.47 -6.43 3.11
CA GLY A 35 -21.93 -5.63 4.26
C GLY A 35 -21.62 -4.15 4.10
N GLU A 36 -20.39 -3.82 3.69
CA GLU A 36 -19.96 -2.44 3.46
C GLU A 36 -20.66 -1.80 2.24
N ILE A 37 -20.89 -2.56 1.16
CA ILE A 37 -21.61 -2.06 -0.02
C ILE A 37 -23.08 -1.76 0.32
N ILE A 38 -23.78 -2.68 1.00
CA ILE A 38 -25.17 -2.46 1.40
C ILE A 38 -25.28 -1.30 2.40
N HIS A 39 -24.32 -1.18 3.32
CA HIS A 39 -24.30 -0.08 4.27
C HIS A 39 -24.11 1.29 3.58
N SER A 40 -23.22 1.35 2.59
CA SER A 40 -22.90 2.59 1.86
C SER A 40 -23.89 2.95 0.77
N GLN A 41 -24.57 1.97 0.16
CA GLN A 41 -25.50 2.13 -0.96
C GLN A 41 -26.73 1.20 -0.77
N PRO A 42 -27.60 1.48 0.22
CA PRO A 42 -28.72 0.60 0.59
C PRO A 42 -29.79 0.44 -0.50
N GLU A 43 -29.83 1.33 -1.48
CA GLU A 43 -30.75 1.34 -2.61
C GLU A 43 -30.39 0.34 -3.73
N LEU A 44 -29.19 -0.25 -3.69
CA LEU A 44 -28.77 -1.19 -4.71
C LEU A 44 -29.60 -2.47 -4.70
N SER A 45 -30.04 -2.90 -5.88
CA SER A 45 -30.61 -4.23 -6.06
C SER A 45 -29.56 -5.32 -5.77
N ASN A 46 -30.00 -6.51 -5.37
CA ASN A 46 -29.09 -7.65 -5.10
C ASN A 46 -28.12 -7.93 -6.26
N ASN A 47 -28.61 -7.89 -7.51
CA ASN A 47 -27.75 -8.11 -8.69
C ASN A 47 -26.67 -7.03 -8.85
N ALA A 48 -26.99 -5.78 -8.50
CA ALA A 48 -26.01 -4.69 -8.52
C ALA A 48 -24.97 -4.84 -7.41
N VAL A 49 -25.37 -5.35 -6.24
CA VAL A 49 -24.45 -5.68 -5.14
C VAL A 49 -23.48 -6.80 -5.54
N GLU A 50 -23.96 -7.90 -6.15
CA GLU A 50 -23.08 -8.98 -6.64
C GLU A 50 -22.04 -8.46 -7.64
N PHE A 51 -22.50 -7.64 -8.60
CA PHE A 51 -21.61 -7.04 -9.58
C PHE A 51 -20.57 -6.13 -8.90
N ALA A 52 -21.00 -5.28 -7.96
CA ALA A 52 -20.11 -4.38 -7.23
C ALA A 52 -19.05 -5.13 -6.43
N ILE A 53 -19.41 -6.24 -5.77
CA ILE A 53 -18.46 -7.09 -5.03
C ILE A 53 -17.34 -7.57 -5.96
N VAL A 54 -17.69 -8.11 -7.13
CA VAL A 54 -16.70 -8.60 -8.11
C VAL A 54 -15.86 -7.45 -8.66
N ALA A 55 -16.49 -6.37 -9.10
CA ALA A 55 -15.82 -5.22 -9.71
C ALA A 55 -14.85 -4.55 -8.74
N VAL A 56 -15.28 -4.29 -7.51
CA VAL A 56 -14.46 -3.66 -6.47
C VAL A 56 -13.33 -4.58 -6.02
N SER A 57 -13.57 -5.89 -5.91
CA SER A 57 -12.51 -6.86 -5.59
C SER A 57 -11.42 -6.91 -6.66
N ILE A 58 -11.80 -6.99 -7.94
CA ILE A 58 -10.84 -7.00 -9.06
C ILE A 58 -10.07 -5.68 -9.11
N PHE A 59 -10.76 -4.56 -9.00
CA PHE A 59 -10.15 -3.24 -9.01
C PHE A 59 -9.15 -3.07 -7.86
N ALA A 60 -9.57 -3.39 -6.63
CA ALA A 60 -8.71 -3.32 -5.46
C ALA A 60 -7.49 -4.24 -5.60
N ALA A 61 -7.68 -5.49 -5.99
CA ALA A 61 -6.58 -6.44 -6.19
C ALA A 61 -5.59 -5.95 -7.25
N GLY A 62 -6.08 -5.43 -8.38
CA GLY A 62 -5.25 -4.90 -9.46
C GLY A 62 -4.40 -3.71 -9.00
N ILE A 63 -5.01 -2.72 -8.35
CA ILE A 63 -4.30 -1.54 -7.84
C ILE A 63 -3.25 -1.95 -6.81
N HIS A 64 -3.59 -2.81 -5.84
CA HIS A 64 -2.64 -3.25 -4.82
C HIS A 64 -1.48 -4.06 -5.42
N ALA A 65 -1.75 -4.93 -6.40
CA ALA A 65 -0.70 -5.66 -7.12
C ALA A 65 0.25 -4.72 -7.86
N ILE A 66 -0.26 -3.66 -8.49
CA ILE A 66 0.57 -2.62 -9.14
C ILE A 66 1.47 -1.94 -8.10
N PHE A 67 0.93 -1.51 -6.96
CA PHE A 67 1.74 -0.90 -5.90
C PHE A 67 2.81 -1.84 -5.35
N ILE A 68 2.48 -3.11 -5.10
CA ILE A 68 3.45 -4.13 -4.67
C ILE A 68 4.58 -4.25 -5.70
N GLY A 69 4.24 -4.39 -6.98
CA GLY A 69 5.21 -4.49 -8.07
C GLY A 69 6.11 -3.26 -8.16
N LEU A 70 5.53 -2.06 -8.07
CA LEU A 70 6.28 -0.80 -8.07
C LEU A 70 7.19 -0.66 -6.86
N TYR A 71 6.74 -1.04 -5.66
CA TYR A 71 7.57 -1.02 -4.46
C TYR A 71 8.77 -1.95 -4.56
N ILE A 72 8.56 -3.19 -5.03
CA ILE A 72 9.64 -4.14 -5.26
C ILE A 72 10.62 -3.59 -6.29
N TRP A 73 10.12 -3.10 -7.43
CA TRP A 73 10.95 -2.58 -8.51
C TRP A 73 11.77 -1.36 -8.10
N LEU A 74 11.14 -0.37 -7.46
CA LEU A 74 11.83 0.84 -6.99
C LEU A 74 12.83 0.52 -5.89
N PHE A 75 12.53 -0.44 -5.01
CA PHE A 75 13.47 -0.91 -4.02
C PHE A 75 14.71 -1.57 -4.67
N ILE A 76 14.53 -2.39 -5.69
CA ILE A 76 15.63 -2.97 -6.47
C ILE A 76 16.45 -1.85 -7.15
N MET A 77 15.81 -0.83 -7.71
CA MET A 77 16.52 0.29 -8.36
C MET A 77 17.30 1.14 -7.34
N MET A 78 16.76 1.33 -6.14
CA MET A 78 17.52 1.92 -5.03
C MET A 78 18.72 1.07 -4.64
N TRP A 79 18.58 -0.26 -4.59
CA TRP A 79 19.69 -1.18 -4.35
C TRP A 79 20.76 -1.09 -5.44
N LYS A 80 20.37 -0.76 -6.68
CA LYS A 80 21.27 -0.46 -7.79
C LYS A 80 21.81 0.99 -7.77
N ARG A 81 21.71 1.70 -6.63
CA ARG A 81 22.18 3.08 -6.42
C ARG A 81 21.56 4.10 -7.39
N ARG A 82 20.34 3.87 -7.86
CA ARG A 82 19.63 4.83 -8.71
C ARG A 82 18.95 5.89 -7.84
N ASN A 83 19.51 7.10 -7.79
CA ASN A 83 19.00 8.20 -6.95
C ASN A 83 17.56 8.57 -7.26
N TRP A 84 17.16 8.52 -8.54
CA TRP A 84 15.78 8.80 -8.95
C TRP A 84 14.77 7.83 -8.29
N ALA A 85 15.14 6.57 -8.05
CA ALA A 85 14.24 5.57 -7.50
C ALA A 85 13.80 5.90 -6.07
N ARG A 86 14.68 6.52 -5.28
CA ARG A 86 14.34 7.01 -3.93
C ARG A 86 13.31 8.13 -3.96
N ILE A 87 13.47 9.07 -4.89
CA ILE A 87 12.52 10.19 -5.06
C ILE A 87 11.18 9.65 -5.54
N THR A 88 11.19 8.80 -6.58
CA THR A 88 9.97 8.18 -7.12
C THR A 88 9.27 7.33 -6.08
N LEU A 89 9.99 6.55 -5.27
CA LEU A 89 9.41 5.78 -4.16
C LEU A 89 8.76 6.70 -3.13
N THR A 90 9.39 7.82 -2.79
CA THR A 90 8.82 8.80 -1.85
C THR A 90 7.50 9.36 -2.38
N ILE A 91 7.48 9.77 -3.66
CA ILE A 91 6.25 10.27 -4.32
C ILE A 91 5.17 9.19 -4.34
N LEU A 92 5.53 7.96 -4.70
CA LEU A 92 4.61 6.82 -4.74
C LEU A 92 3.99 6.56 -3.37
N VAL A 93 4.79 6.57 -2.30
CA VAL A 93 4.32 6.38 -0.91
C VAL A 93 3.37 7.51 -0.49
N ILE A 94 3.65 8.76 -0.88
CA ILE A 94 2.75 9.90 -0.60
C ILE A 94 1.42 9.72 -1.34
N LEU A 95 1.44 9.36 -2.62
CA LEU A 95 0.23 9.10 -3.40
C LEU A 95 -0.58 7.93 -2.85
N ALA A 96 0.11 6.86 -2.43
CA ALA A 96 -0.50 5.73 -1.75
C ALA A 96 -1.15 6.13 -0.43
N ALA A 97 -0.47 6.93 0.39
CA ALA A 97 -1.01 7.43 1.65
C ALA A 97 -2.27 8.27 1.40
N ALA A 98 -2.23 9.20 0.45
CA ALA A 98 -3.39 10.00 0.06
C ALA A 98 -4.53 9.13 -0.48
N GLY A 99 -4.23 8.13 -1.33
CA GLY A 99 -5.21 7.18 -1.85
C GLY A 99 -5.87 6.35 -0.75
N SER A 100 -5.11 5.94 0.28
CA SER A 100 -5.67 5.20 1.42
C SER A 100 -6.67 6.02 2.24
N LEU A 101 -6.52 7.36 2.26
CA LEU A 101 -7.48 8.25 2.91
C LEU A 101 -8.79 8.35 2.10
N ALA A 102 -8.77 8.14 0.79
CA ALA A 102 -10.00 8.01 0.01
C ALA A 102 -10.79 6.75 0.43
N SER A 103 -10.10 5.66 0.75
CA SER A 103 -10.74 4.45 1.31
C SER A 103 -11.27 4.64 2.72
N TRP A 104 -10.93 5.73 3.42
CA TRP A 104 -11.47 6.02 4.74
C TRP A 104 -12.99 6.24 4.71
N THR A 105 -13.53 6.77 3.62
CA THR A 105 -14.97 7.01 3.51
C THR A 105 -15.78 5.74 3.29
N ALA A 106 -15.12 4.60 3.02
CA ALA A 106 -15.78 3.32 2.76
C ALA A 106 -16.38 2.67 4.03
N GLY A 107 -15.90 3.02 5.23
CA GLY A 107 -16.48 2.57 6.49
C GLY A 107 -15.47 2.31 7.61
N PRO A 108 -15.93 2.18 8.87
CA PRO A 108 -15.07 1.94 10.03
C PRO A 108 -14.25 0.65 9.95
N ALA A 109 -14.72 -0.33 9.18
CA ALA A 109 -14.02 -1.59 8.96
C ALA A 109 -12.61 -1.42 8.38
N PHE A 110 -12.35 -0.31 7.67
CA PHE A 110 -11.06 -0.03 7.04
C PHE A 110 -10.11 0.83 7.90
N TYR A 111 -10.58 1.43 9.00
CA TYR A 111 -9.81 2.44 9.74
C TYR A 111 -8.50 1.89 10.27
N SER A 112 -8.53 0.73 10.93
CA SER A 112 -7.34 0.11 11.51
C SER A 112 -6.26 -0.17 10.48
N ILE A 113 -6.62 -0.74 9.31
CA ILE A 113 -5.65 -1.06 8.27
C ILE A 113 -5.11 0.21 7.60
N ILE A 114 -5.94 1.24 7.41
CA ILE A 114 -5.51 2.53 6.86
C ILE A 114 -4.52 3.23 7.82
N ILE A 115 -4.82 3.28 9.12
CA ILE A 115 -3.94 3.87 10.13
C ILE A 115 -2.59 3.15 10.13
N ILE A 116 -2.59 1.82 10.26
CA ILE A 116 -1.35 1.02 10.32
C ILE A 116 -0.52 1.22 9.04
N THR A 117 -1.16 1.17 7.86
CA THR A 117 -0.48 1.34 6.58
C THR A 117 0.15 2.72 6.45
N ASN A 118 -0.55 3.79 6.88
CA ASN A 118 -0.01 5.14 6.85
C ASN A 118 1.13 5.38 7.86
N VAL A 119 1.09 4.73 9.02
CA VAL A 119 2.24 4.72 9.94
C VAL A 119 3.46 4.07 9.28
N VAL A 120 3.28 2.93 8.60
CA VAL A 120 4.37 2.27 7.87
C VAL A 120 4.87 3.13 6.71
N HIS A 121 3.99 3.82 5.97
CA HIS A 121 4.37 4.81 4.96
C HIS A 121 5.26 5.92 5.53
N ALA A 122 4.86 6.50 6.67
CA ALA A 122 5.63 7.56 7.33
C ALA A 122 7.01 7.06 7.80
N ILE A 123 7.06 5.85 8.38
CA ILE A 123 8.33 5.21 8.77
C ILE A 123 9.21 4.98 7.55
N LEU A 124 8.66 4.48 6.45
CA LEU A 124 9.41 4.28 5.21
C LEU A 124 10.01 5.58 4.69
N ILE A 125 9.22 6.66 4.59
CA ILE A 125 9.72 7.98 4.19
C ILE A 125 10.83 8.45 5.14
N GLY A 126 10.64 8.32 6.45
CA GLY A 126 11.67 8.66 7.44
C GLY A 126 12.97 7.88 7.22
N PHE A 127 12.89 6.58 6.97
CA PHE A 127 14.06 5.73 6.69
C PHE A 127 14.72 6.05 5.35
N LEU A 128 13.96 6.52 4.36
CA LEU A 128 14.52 6.96 3.08
C LEU A 128 15.36 8.22 3.25
N TRP A 129 15.01 9.14 4.14
CA TRP A 129 15.60 10.48 4.17
C TRP A 129 16.45 10.84 5.40
N ILE A 130 16.17 10.30 6.58
CA ILE A 130 16.84 10.67 7.83
C ILE A 130 18.23 10.02 7.99
N PRO A 131 18.43 8.71 7.76
CA PRO A 131 19.71 8.09 8.08
C PRO A 131 20.83 8.61 7.17
N ARG A 132 21.88 9.19 7.79
CA ARG A 132 23.10 9.62 7.08
C ARG A 132 23.71 8.53 6.20
N ILE A 133 23.58 7.26 6.61
CA ILE A 133 24.06 6.10 5.85
C ILE A 133 23.36 5.97 4.49
N VAL A 134 22.06 6.23 4.42
CA VAL A 134 21.31 6.18 3.16
C VAL A 134 21.72 7.35 2.28
N ASN A 135 21.90 8.55 2.84
CA ASN A 135 22.45 9.68 2.09
C ASN A 135 23.84 9.36 1.53
N ASN A 136 24.79 8.93 2.37
CA ASN A 136 26.16 8.63 1.94
C ASN A 136 26.23 7.50 0.90
N TYR A 137 25.32 6.52 0.95
CA TYR A 137 25.24 5.45 -0.04
C TYR A 137 24.95 5.96 -1.47
N PHE A 138 24.23 7.08 -1.61
CA PHE A 138 23.86 7.66 -2.90
C PHE A 138 24.82 8.78 -3.38
N TRP A 139 25.69 9.29 -2.49
CA TRP A 139 26.61 10.40 -2.77
C TRP A 139 28.09 9.99 -2.90
N GLN A 140 28.42 8.69 -2.88
CA GLN A 140 29.79 8.17 -3.03
C GLN A 140 30.17 7.83 -4.50
N ASN A 141 29.63 8.56 -5.48
CA ASN A 141 30.06 8.44 -6.88
C ASN A 141 31.08 9.51 -7.23
#